data_AF-A0A131XE68-F1
#
_entry.id   AF-A0A131XE68-F1
#
_cell.length_a   1.000
_cell.length_b   1.000
_cell.length_c   1.000
_cell.angle_alpha   90.00
_cell.angle_beta   90.00
_cell.angle_gamma   90.00
#
_symmetry.space_group_name_H-M   'P 1'
#
loop_
_entity.id
_entity.type
_entity.pdbx_description
1 polymer ?
#
loop_
_entity_poly.entity_id
_entity_poly.type
_entity_poly.pdbx_seq_one_letter_code
_entity_poly.pdbx_strand_id
1 'polypeptide(L)'
;LTTTEWTKHFDKCRGYLENLSPSDLVMFAETVAFDKVSLERVSRRIRLDVVRQCLKLAKQYHIDKMPKIGSEEEWNDAARTLQSYLSHLQRIADGVLDEAVDPSNPVVQSYTTEFELSRGIPEKLEAMLLRCAMSETKPGLLQSLLSCCPPNTVDKQPTDIYSDAISLAAEQLRNPEKKLHDVFDVMTPEEVLERILRQVLEESDDMFVGDMVLDLLRPFCLDSSVAIHVRLKVLEILEKNVSLSTDDENLLLLLQVQTLIWSEWPDYELDECTELDADTRQAMFDELLQRCTTLSGFVVLGKLLQCGEPLDSTSELDPEKNPWTQLIGHMLLVCDGSSDLDAAESLFLAAIKNCNLSLECCRYIFCEFEKKNSLIHILRAFLQTDYVQLHNDAIAFLRRSEKVSECDYDETVVNRILQLRMLPDMVSTPLYQPVIEHLIANRGSTEKHLSIEEAIRSLTDANMLPEAGTLLLQSSRTHPAMCTFNAAVNAARRWLRGTASEP
;
A
#
# COMPACT_ATOMS: atom_id res chain seq x y z
N LEU A 1 22.90 -40.20 -22.15
CA LEU A 1 24.12 -41.04 -22.19
C LEU A 1 24.12 -41.92 -20.95
N THR A 2 24.35 -43.22 -21.10
CA THR A 2 24.59 -44.10 -19.95
C THR A 2 25.97 -43.81 -19.35
N THR A 3 26.17 -44.05 -18.05
CA THR A 3 27.48 -43.87 -17.38
C THR A 3 28.59 -44.61 -18.13
N THR A 4 28.30 -45.81 -18.63
CA THR A 4 29.23 -46.66 -19.38
C THR A 4 29.63 -46.09 -20.74
N GLU A 5 28.71 -45.46 -21.47
CA GLU A 5 29.02 -44.78 -22.73
C GLU A 5 29.87 -43.54 -22.47
N TRP A 6 29.53 -42.77 -21.43
CA TRP A 6 30.29 -41.58 -21.07
C TRP A 6 31.73 -41.93 -20.66
N THR A 7 31.95 -42.94 -19.82
CA THR A 7 33.31 -43.38 -19.44
C THR A 7 34.15 -43.74 -20.68
N LYS A 8 33.56 -44.41 -21.68
CA LYS A 8 34.24 -44.70 -22.96
C LYS A 8 34.59 -43.44 -23.75
N HIS A 9 33.74 -42.41 -23.73
CA HIS A 9 34.02 -41.13 -24.37
C HIS A 9 35.11 -40.36 -23.62
N PHE A 10 35.07 -40.33 -22.28
CA PHE A 10 36.10 -39.71 -21.46
C PHE A 10 37.46 -40.39 -21.63
N ASP A 11 37.51 -41.73 -21.64
CA ASP A 11 38.75 -42.48 -21.83
C ASP A 11 39.40 -42.21 -23.19
N LYS A 12 38.59 -41.98 -24.25
CA LYS A 12 39.09 -41.53 -25.56
C LYS A 12 39.69 -40.12 -25.52
N CYS A 13 39.20 -39.27 -24.63
CA CYS A 13 39.68 -37.90 -24.45
C CYS A 13 40.84 -37.79 -23.44
N ARG A 14 41.08 -38.82 -22.62
CA ARG A 14 42.05 -38.79 -21.50
C ARG A 14 43.46 -38.36 -21.93
N GLY A 15 43.95 -38.88 -23.06
CA GLY A 15 45.28 -38.51 -23.58
C GLY A 15 45.41 -37.04 -23.99
N TYR A 16 44.29 -36.34 -24.26
CA TYR A 16 44.29 -34.90 -24.47
C TYR A 16 44.27 -34.14 -23.14
N LEU A 17 43.53 -34.65 -22.15
CA LEU A 17 43.45 -34.04 -20.81
C LEU A 17 44.79 -34.04 -20.08
N GLU A 18 45.61 -35.07 -20.28
CA GLU A 18 46.96 -35.16 -19.71
C GLU A 18 47.92 -34.06 -20.23
N ASN A 19 47.60 -33.42 -21.36
CA ASN A 19 48.41 -32.36 -21.96
C ASN A 19 47.89 -30.94 -21.66
N LEU A 20 46.83 -30.80 -20.86
CA LEU A 20 46.26 -29.50 -20.51
C LEU A 20 47.11 -28.78 -19.46
N SER A 21 47.07 -27.44 -19.51
CA SER A 21 47.55 -26.61 -18.40
C SER A 21 46.63 -26.75 -17.17
N PRO A 22 47.08 -26.38 -15.96
CA PRO A 22 46.23 -26.36 -14.76
C PRO A 22 44.92 -25.60 -14.97
N SER A 23 44.99 -24.43 -15.61
CA SER A 23 43.82 -23.59 -15.90
C SER A 23 42.88 -24.23 -16.92
N ASP A 24 43.42 -24.85 -17.98
CA ASP A 24 42.59 -25.50 -19.00
C ASP A 24 41.90 -26.76 -18.45
N LEU A 25 42.55 -27.47 -17.52
CA LEU A 25 41.94 -28.62 -16.84
C LEU A 25 40.76 -28.19 -15.97
N VAL A 26 40.90 -27.08 -15.23
CA VAL A 26 39.80 -26.48 -14.45
C VAL A 26 38.67 -26.03 -15.39
N MET A 27 38.99 -25.29 -16.45
CA MET A 27 38.00 -24.82 -17.45
C MET A 27 37.25 -25.98 -18.13
N PHE A 28 37.95 -27.07 -18.43
CA PHE A 28 37.32 -28.29 -18.94
C PHE A 28 36.32 -28.86 -17.94
N ALA A 29 36.71 -29.00 -16.67
CA ALA A 29 35.81 -29.46 -15.62
C ALA A 29 34.59 -28.54 -15.45
N GLU A 30 34.79 -27.21 -15.53
CA GLU A 30 33.72 -26.21 -15.49
C GLU A 30 32.71 -26.39 -16.61
N THR A 31 33.19 -26.47 -17.84
CA THR A 31 32.34 -26.57 -19.03
C THR A 31 31.49 -27.85 -19.01
N VAL A 32 32.07 -28.97 -18.55
CA VAL A 32 31.39 -30.26 -18.54
C VAL A 32 30.46 -30.42 -17.33
N ALA A 33 30.74 -29.77 -16.20
CA ALA A 33 29.99 -29.99 -14.96
C ALA A 33 29.06 -28.84 -14.54
N PHE A 34 29.29 -27.62 -15.03
CA PHE A 34 28.64 -26.41 -14.52
C PHE A 34 28.18 -25.44 -15.61
N ASP A 35 28.05 -25.91 -16.86
CA ASP A 35 27.39 -25.16 -17.93
C ASP A 35 25.90 -25.49 -18.01
N LYS A 36 25.07 -24.52 -18.47
CA LYS A 36 23.61 -24.71 -18.61
C LYS A 36 23.27 -25.92 -19.49
N VAL A 37 23.97 -26.10 -20.61
CA VAL A 37 23.76 -27.23 -21.51
C VAL A 37 24.15 -28.55 -20.84
N SER A 38 25.18 -28.50 -19.98
CA SER A 38 25.63 -29.66 -19.21
C SER A 38 24.61 -30.08 -18.16
N LEU A 39 23.94 -29.14 -17.48
CA LEU A 39 22.85 -29.44 -16.54
C LEU A 39 21.69 -30.18 -17.22
N GLU A 40 21.36 -29.83 -18.47
CA GLU A 40 20.27 -30.46 -19.24
C GLU A 40 20.64 -31.84 -19.82
N ARG A 41 21.89 -32.01 -20.26
CA ARG A 41 22.31 -33.18 -21.06
C ARG A 41 23.11 -34.22 -20.29
N VAL A 42 23.67 -33.85 -19.14
CA VAL A 42 24.59 -34.67 -18.36
C VAL A 42 24.08 -34.84 -16.94
N SER A 43 23.87 -36.10 -16.53
CA SER A 43 23.38 -36.40 -15.18
C SER A 43 24.38 -35.96 -14.11
N ARG A 44 23.87 -35.59 -12.92
CA ARG A 44 24.68 -35.19 -11.75
C ARG A 44 25.81 -36.19 -11.43
N ARG A 45 25.53 -37.49 -11.54
CA ARG A 45 26.51 -38.57 -11.33
C ARG A 45 27.67 -38.51 -12.31
N ILE A 46 27.39 -38.29 -13.59
CA ILE A 46 28.43 -38.19 -14.62
C ILE A 46 29.26 -36.92 -14.39
N ARG A 47 28.61 -35.78 -14.10
CA ARG A 47 29.29 -34.51 -13.80
C ARG A 47 30.25 -34.64 -12.62
N LEU A 48 29.82 -35.30 -11.55
CA LEU A 48 30.63 -35.63 -10.38
C LEU A 48 31.87 -36.48 -10.73
N ASP A 49 31.71 -37.50 -11.57
CA ASP A 49 32.80 -38.37 -12.00
C ASP A 49 33.85 -37.60 -12.85
N VAL A 50 33.42 -36.65 -13.68
CA VAL A 50 34.33 -35.80 -14.47
C VAL A 50 35.25 -35.01 -13.55
N VAL A 51 34.66 -34.28 -12.59
CA VAL A 51 35.42 -33.44 -11.67
C VAL A 51 36.36 -34.30 -10.82
N ARG A 52 35.91 -35.49 -10.39
CA ARG A 52 36.73 -36.45 -9.65
C ARG A 52 37.93 -36.94 -10.46
N GLN A 53 37.77 -37.17 -11.76
CA GLN A 53 38.86 -37.58 -12.64
C GLN A 53 39.84 -36.42 -12.91
N CYS A 54 39.35 -35.21 -13.13
CA CYS A 54 40.19 -34.02 -13.28
C CYS A 54 41.00 -33.75 -12.00
N LEU A 55 40.38 -33.89 -10.82
CA LEU A 55 41.07 -33.77 -9.53
C LEU A 55 42.19 -34.81 -9.36
N LYS A 56 41.97 -36.05 -9.81
CA LYS A 56 43.01 -37.09 -9.80
C LYS A 56 44.19 -36.70 -10.68
N LEU A 57 43.94 -36.22 -11.90
CA LEU A 57 45.00 -35.74 -12.81
C LEU A 57 45.79 -34.59 -12.18
N ALA A 58 45.10 -33.61 -11.59
CA ALA A 58 45.76 -32.48 -10.91
C ALA A 58 46.65 -32.92 -9.73
N LYS A 59 46.21 -33.93 -8.95
CA LYS A 59 47.02 -34.49 -7.85
C LYS A 59 48.18 -35.37 -8.33
N GLN A 60 48.03 -36.03 -9.48
CA GLN A 60 49.04 -36.93 -10.07
C GLN A 60 50.27 -36.20 -10.62
N TYR A 61 50.20 -34.87 -10.83
CA TYR A 61 51.34 -34.00 -11.14
C TYR A 61 52.56 -34.24 -10.22
N HIS A 62 52.31 -34.52 -8.94
CA HIS A 62 53.35 -34.75 -7.93
C HIS A 62 54.10 -36.08 -8.07
N ILE A 63 53.55 -37.05 -8.82
CA ILE A 63 53.98 -38.46 -8.79
C ILE A 63 54.71 -38.84 -10.07
N ASP A 64 54.18 -38.47 -11.23
CA ASP A 64 54.66 -38.92 -12.53
C ASP A 64 55.20 -37.71 -13.31
N LYS A 65 56.53 -37.59 -13.43
CA LYS A 65 57.21 -36.51 -14.17
C LYS A 65 56.74 -36.42 -15.65
N MET A 66 55.65 -35.69 -15.96
CA MET A 66 55.26 -34.97 -17.21
C MET A 66 53.82 -34.40 -17.09
N PRO A 67 53.43 -33.26 -17.75
CA PRO A 67 54.12 -32.47 -18.78
C PRO A 67 54.57 -31.05 -18.34
N LYS A 68 55.27 -30.36 -19.26
CA LYS A 68 56.08 -29.14 -19.10
C LYS A 68 55.32 -27.81 -18.85
N ILE A 69 54.02 -27.84 -18.57
CA ILE A 69 53.14 -26.65 -18.59
C ILE A 69 52.52 -26.44 -17.22
N GLY A 70 52.80 -25.28 -16.61
CA GLY A 70 52.33 -24.91 -15.27
C GLY A 70 53.33 -25.25 -14.15
N SER A 71 53.36 -24.39 -13.14
CA SER A 71 54.13 -24.52 -11.91
C SER A 71 53.43 -25.42 -10.89
N GLU A 72 54.19 -25.89 -9.90
CA GLU A 72 53.66 -26.72 -8.79
C GLU A 72 52.56 -25.99 -8.01
N GLU A 73 52.70 -24.67 -7.82
CA GLU A 73 51.70 -23.83 -7.15
C GLU A 73 50.39 -23.76 -7.95
N GLU A 74 50.45 -23.54 -9.27
CA GLU A 74 49.26 -23.53 -10.13
C GLU A 74 48.54 -24.88 -10.15
N TRP A 75 49.26 -26.00 -10.11
CA TRP A 75 48.66 -27.34 -10.00
C TRP A 75 48.04 -27.60 -8.63
N ASN A 76 48.65 -27.11 -7.55
CA ASN A 76 48.06 -27.15 -6.22
C ASN A 76 46.77 -26.31 -6.15
N ASP A 77 46.76 -25.14 -6.78
CA ASP A 77 45.58 -24.27 -6.86
C ASP A 77 44.45 -24.89 -7.66
N ALA A 78 44.78 -25.50 -8.81
CA ALA A 78 43.82 -26.26 -9.60
C ALA A 78 43.24 -27.43 -8.80
N ALA A 79 44.08 -28.18 -8.07
CA ALA A 79 43.63 -29.27 -7.21
C ALA A 79 42.73 -28.79 -6.07
N ARG A 80 43.03 -27.65 -5.43
CA ARG A 80 42.17 -27.03 -4.41
C ARG A 80 40.81 -26.61 -4.99
N THR A 81 40.82 -25.98 -6.16
CA THR A 81 39.62 -25.54 -6.88
C THR A 81 38.73 -26.72 -7.26
N LEU A 82 39.30 -27.75 -7.90
CA LEU A 82 38.58 -28.97 -8.28
C LEU A 82 38.07 -29.75 -7.07
N GLN A 83 38.80 -29.71 -5.94
CA GLN A 83 38.33 -30.30 -4.68
C GLN A 83 37.10 -29.57 -4.15
N SER A 84 37.05 -28.23 -4.23
CA SER A 84 35.87 -27.44 -3.86
C SER A 84 34.67 -27.77 -4.76
N TYR A 85 34.87 -27.79 -6.08
CA TYR A 85 33.83 -28.17 -7.05
C TYR A 85 33.28 -29.56 -6.82
N LEU A 86 34.17 -30.52 -6.50
CA LEU A 86 33.77 -31.87 -6.19
C LEU A 86 32.90 -31.94 -4.93
N SER A 87 33.27 -31.22 -3.88
CA SER A 87 32.48 -31.16 -2.62
C SER A 87 31.09 -30.59 -2.85
N HIS A 88 30.98 -29.51 -3.63
CA HIS A 88 29.71 -28.91 -3.99
C HIS A 88 28.82 -29.86 -4.82
N LEU A 89 29.36 -30.49 -5.87
CA LEU A 89 28.62 -31.47 -6.67
C LEU A 89 28.24 -32.72 -5.88
N GLN A 90 29.10 -33.18 -4.97
CA GLN A 90 28.80 -34.33 -4.13
C GLN A 90 27.54 -34.08 -3.31
N ARG A 91 27.43 -32.90 -2.71
CA ARG A 91 26.26 -32.49 -1.92
C ARG A 91 24.98 -32.41 -2.74
N ILE A 92 25.07 -31.93 -3.98
CA ILE A 92 23.95 -31.94 -4.93
C ILE A 92 23.57 -33.38 -5.33
N ALA A 93 24.56 -34.24 -5.55
CA ALA A 93 24.34 -35.64 -5.93
C ALA A 93 23.77 -36.48 -4.78
N ASP A 94 24.04 -36.10 -3.53
CA ASP A 94 23.52 -36.73 -2.32
C ASP A 94 22.03 -36.37 -2.06
N GLY A 95 21.44 -35.48 -2.88
CA GLY A 95 20.00 -35.18 -2.85
C GLY A 95 19.61 -34.06 -1.88
N VAL A 96 20.56 -33.43 -1.18
CA VAL A 96 20.30 -32.40 -0.16
C VAL A 96 19.41 -31.26 -0.69
N LEU A 97 19.67 -30.82 -1.93
CA LEU A 97 18.91 -29.74 -2.55
C LEU A 97 17.50 -30.19 -2.98
N ASP A 98 17.34 -31.45 -3.37
CA ASP A 98 16.03 -31.98 -3.81
C ASP A 98 15.08 -32.21 -2.62
N GLU A 99 15.64 -32.47 -1.43
CA GLU A 99 14.87 -32.62 -0.19
C GLU A 99 14.42 -31.29 0.41
N ALA A 100 15.23 -30.24 0.23
CA ALA A 100 15.01 -28.93 0.85
C ALA A 100 14.06 -28.02 0.04
N VAL A 101 13.73 -28.40 -1.20
CA VAL A 101 13.21 -27.47 -2.20
C VAL A 101 12.08 -28.11 -3.03
N ASP A 102 10.97 -27.38 -3.21
CA ASP A 102 9.80 -27.83 -4.00
C ASP A 102 10.04 -27.70 -5.52
N PRO A 103 10.20 -28.81 -6.26
CA PRO A 103 10.53 -28.78 -7.69
C PRO A 103 9.35 -28.38 -8.58
N SER A 104 8.12 -28.28 -8.02
CA SER A 104 6.95 -27.86 -8.79
C SER A 104 6.84 -26.34 -8.97
N ASN A 105 7.59 -25.57 -8.17
CA ASN A 105 7.59 -24.12 -8.23
C ASN A 105 8.70 -23.61 -9.17
N PRO A 106 8.37 -22.90 -10.27
CA PRO A 106 9.35 -22.43 -11.25
C PRO A 106 10.34 -21.39 -10.69
N VAL A 107 9.92 -20.56 -9.74
CA VAL A 107 10.79 -19.57 -9.08
C VAL A 107 11.86 -20.30 -8.27
N VAL A 108 11.42 -21.31 -7.53
CA VAL A 108 12.27 -22.15 -6.70
C VAL A 108 13.25 -22.98 -7.56
N GLN A 109 12.77 -23.51 -8.70
CA GLN A 109 13.61 -24.21 -9.68
C GLN A 109 14.71 -23.32 -10.27
N SER A 110 14.46 -22.00 -10.38
CA SER A 110 15.49 -21.04 -10.81
C SER A 110 16.66 -20.99 -9.82
N TYR A 111 16.36 -21.00 -8.51
CA TYR A 111 17.37 -21.04 -7.45
C TYR A 111 18.13 -22.36 -7.41
N THR A 112 17.45 -23.49 -7.62
CA THR A 112 18.11 -24.80 -7.77
C THR A 112 19.15 -24.77 -8.90
N THR A 113 18.77 -24.19 -10.04
CA THR A 113 19.65 -24.09 -11.21
C THR A 113 20.84 -23.16 -10.92
N GLU A 114 20.59 -22.00 -10.31
CA GLU A 114 21.64 -21.04 -9.94
C GLU A 114 22.60 -21.63 -8.90
N PHE A 115 22.09 -22.35 -7.91
CA PHE A 115 22.89 -23.06 -6.92
C PHE A 115 23.84 -24.05 -7.59
N GLU A 116 23.37 -24.87 -8.52
CA GLU A 116 24.24 -25.80 -9.26
C GLU A 116 25.30 -25.06 -10.10
N LEU A 117 24.94 -23.94 -10.74
CA LEU A 117 25.86 -23.14 -11.55
C LEU A 117 26.84 -22.29 -10.71
N SER A 118 26.61 -22.15 -9.41
CA SER A 118 27.48 -21.41 -8.50
C SER A 118 28.87 -22.05 -8.35
N ARG A 119 28.97 -23.36 -8.58
CA ARG A 119 30.18 -24.18 -8.34
C ARG A 119 30.61 -24.21 -6.88
N GLY A 120 29.76 -23.78 -5.95
CA GLY A 120 30.12 -23.61 -4.55
C GLY A 120 31.03 -22.40 -4.28
N ILE A 121 31.05 -21.43 -5.20
CA ILE A 121 31.80 -20.18 -5.03
C ILE A 121 31.03 -19.28 -4.05
N PRO A 122 31.66 -18.82 -2.94
CA PRO A 122 30.99 -18.00 -1.91
C PRO A 122 30.22 -16.81 -2.48
N GLU A 123 30.87 -16.00 -3.33
CA GLU A 123 30.28 -14.77 -3.86
C GLU A 123 29.04 -15.04 -4.72
N LYS A 124 29.04 -16.15 -5.47
CA LYS A 124 27.89 -16.56 -6.29
C LYS A 124 26.74 -17.10 -5.45
N LEU A 125 27.06 -17.85 -4.40
CA LEU A 125 26.08 -18.36 -3.46
C LEU A 125 25.44 -17.22 -2.67
N GLU A 126 26.25 -16.27 -2.17
CA GLU A 126 25.75 -15.09 -1.49
C GLU A 126 24.87 -14.22 -2.40
N ALA A 127 25.27 -13.98 -3.66
CA ALA A 127 24.44 -13.26 -4.62
C ALA A 127 23.08 -13.94 -4.86
N MET A 128 23.08 -15.28 -5.00
CA MET A 128 21.84 -16.06 -5.14
C MET A 128 20.95 -15.95 -3.88
N LEU A 129 21.55 -16.08 -2.70
CA LEU A 129 20.83 -16.00 -1.42
C LEU A 129 20.26 -14.58 -1.18
N LEU A 130 21.02 -13.55 -1.52
CA LEU A 130 20.59 -12.17 -1.47
C LEU A 130 19.41 -11.92 -2.42
N ARG A 131 19.49 -12.45 -3.66
CA ARG A 131 18.37 -12.43 -4.60
C ARG A 131 17.14 -13.16 -4.06
N CYS A 132 17.34 -14.28 -3.37
CA CYS A 132 16.25 -15.02 -2.70
C CYS A 132 15.56 -14.14 -1.65
N ALA A 133 16.31 -13.50 -0.76
CA ALA A 133 15.79 -12.61 0.28
C ALA A 133 15.03 -11.39 -0.28
N MET A 134 15.40 -10.90 -1.47
CA MET A 134 14.74 -9.77 -2.14
C MET A 134 13.51 -10.17 -2.97
N SER A 135 13.44 -11.42 -3.42
CA SER A 135 12.36 -11.94 -4.26
C SER A 135 11.25 -12.55 -3.39
N GLU A 136 9.98 -12.44 -3.78
CA GLU A 136 8.91 -13.05 -2.96
C GLU A 136 9.06 -14.56 -2.97
N THR A 137 9.39 -15.13 -1.81
CA THR A 137 9.56 -16.57 -1.68
C THR A 137 8.73 -17.09 -0.52
N LYS A 138 8.40 -18.39 -0.58
CA LYS A 138 7.74 -19.08 0.53
C LYS A 138 8.63 -18.95 1.78
N PRO A 139 8.04 -18.73 2.97
CA PRO A 139 8.79 -18.68 4.22
C PRO A 139 9.67 -19.92 4.40
N GLY A 140 10.91 -19.70 4.82
CA GLY A 140 11.91 -20.73 5.09
C GLY A 140 12.71 -21.19 3.86
N LEU A 141 12.41 -20.67 2.65
CA LEU A 141 13.21 -21.02 1.46
C LEU A 141 14.67 -20.57 1.60
N LEU A 142 14.91 -19.36 2.13
CA LEU A 142 16.25 -18.84 2.34
C LEU A 142 17.03 -19.76 3.29
N GLN A 143 16.42 -20.15 4.41
CA GLN A 143 17.02 -21.07 5.37
C GLN A 143 17.31 -22.45 4.75
N SER A 144 16.38 -22.98 3.96
CA SER A 144 16.58 -24.23 3.21
C SER A 144 17.78 -24.13 2.25
N LEU A 145 17.89 -23.06 1.46
CA LEU A 145 18.99 -22.87 0.51
C LEU A 145 20.33 -22.66 1.22
N LEU A 146 20.34 -21.89 2.32
CA LEU A 146 21.54 -21.68 3.14
C LEU A 146 22.00 -23.00 3.77
N SER A 147 21.06 -23.79 4.29
CA SER A 147 21.33 -25.14 4.83
C SER A 147 21.81 -26.13 3.77
N CYS A 148 21.72 -25.79 2.48
CA CYS A 148 22.27 -26.51 1.33
C CYS A 148 23.67 -26.00 0.91
N CYS A 149 24.20 -24.92 1.48
CA CYS A 149 25.56 -24.45 1.18
C CYS A 149 26.62 -25.35 1.85
N PRO A 150 27.78 -25.63 1.24
CA PRO A 150 28.83 -26.41 1.89
C PRO A 150 29.31 -25.72 3.17
N PRO A 151 29.75 -26.48 4.21
CA PRO A 151 30.21 -25.90 5.47
C PRO A 151 31.33 -24.88 5.25
N ASN A 152 31.31 -23.78 6.00
CA ASN A 152 32.31 -22.69 5.95
C ASN A 152 32.45 -22.01 4.57
N THR A 153 31.47 -22.16 3.67
CA THR A 153 31.49 -21.49 2.35
C THR A 153 30.76 -20.15 2.41
N VAL A 154 29.61 -20.11 3.08
CA VAL A 154 28.86 -18.89 3.39
C VAL A 154 28.82 -18.81 4.92
N ASP A 155 29.58 -17.88 5.49
CA ASP A 155 29.68 -17.69 6.95
C ASP A 155 28.67 -16.64 7.41
N LYS A 156 27.39 -16.90 7.12
CA LYS A 156 26.25 -16.01 7.41
C LYS A 156 25.05 -16.83 7.88
N GLN A 157 24.26 -16.27 8.77
CA GLN A 157 22.91 -16.72 9.12
C GLN A 157 21.87 -16.02 8.24
N PRO A 158 20.60 -16.48 8.21
CA PRO A 158 19.54 -15.81 7.45
C PRO A 158 19.39 -14.33 7.79
N THR A 159 19.50 -13.98 9.08
CA THR A 159 19.40 -12.60 9.58
C THR A 159 20.49 -11.70 8.99
N ASP A 160 21.70 -12.22 8.77
CA ASP A 160 22.80 -11.47 8.16
C ASP A 160 22.47 -11.18 6.68
N ILE A 161 21.90 -12.16 5.97
CA ILE A 161 21.51 -12.01 4.56
C ILE A 161 20.35 -11.00 4.42
N TYR A 162 19.37 -11.04 5.33
CA TYR A 162 18.31 -10.03 5.38
C TYR A 162 18.85 -8.65 5.72
N SER A 163 19.82 -8.54 6.63
CA SER A 163 20.49 -7.27 6.96
C SER A 163 21.23 -6.69 5.76
N ASP A 164 21.95 -7.54 5.00
CA ASP A 164 22.60 -7.17 3.74
C ASP A 164 21.54 -6.70 2.71
N ALA A 165 20.39 -7.38 2.64
CA ALA A 165 19.32 -7.03 1.71
C ALA A 165 18.68 -5.67 2.04
N ILE A 166 18.39 -5.42 3.32
CA ILE A 166 17.87 -4.13 3.81
C ILE A 166 18.88 -3.02 3.50
N SER A 167 20.16 -3.26 3.78
CA SER A 167 21.23 -2.28 3.52
C SER A 167 21.36 -1.97 2.03
N LEU A 168 21.24 -2.97 1.16
CA LEU A 168 21.30 -2.77 -0.30
C LEU A 168 20.09 -1.99 -0.81
N ALA A 169 18.89 -2.31 -0.33
CA ALA A 169 17.67 -1.58 -0.69
C ALA A 169 17.72 -0.13 -0.21
N ALA A 170 18.20 0.12 1.01
CA ALA A 170 18.41 1.46 1.54
C ALA A 170 19.45 2.25 0.72
N GLU A 171 20.58 1.65 0.36
CA GLU A 171 21.60 2.31 -0.47
C GLU A 171 21.08 2.60 -1.91
N GLN A 172 20.23 1.73 -2.45
CA GLN A 172 19.55 1.94 -3.73
C GLN A 172 18.54 3.10 -3.66
N LEU A 173 17.78 3.20 -2.57
CA LEU A 173 16.86 4.32 -2.30
C LEU A 173 17.61 5.65 -2.15
N ARG A 174 18.78 5.62 -1.50
CA ARG A 174 19.67 6.79 -1.37
C ARG A 174 20.23 7.25 -2.71
N ASN A 175 20.51 6.31 -3.61
CA ASN A 175 21.18 6.58 -4.89
C ASN A 175 20.40 5.94 -6.06
N PRO A 176 19.25 6.50 -6.46
CA PRO A 176 18.38 5.89 -7.47
C PRO A 176 19.05 5.72 -8.84
N GLU A 177 20.07 6.53 -9.15
CA GLU A 177 20.84 6.46 -10.40
C GLU A 177 21.82 5.29 -10.46
N LYS A 178 22.21 4.72 -9.30
CA LYS A 178 23.09 3.55 -9.27
C LYS A 178 22.26 2.31 -9.58
N LYS A 179 22.82 1.36 -10.32
CA LYS A 179 22.24 0.02 -10.46
C LYS A 179 22.99 -0.93 -9.56
N LEU A 180 22.51 -1.13 -8.33
CA LEU A 180 23.20 -1.94 -7.33
C LEU A 180 22.87 -3.43 -7.46
N HIS A 181 21.69 -3.78 -7.97
CA HIS A 181 21.26 -5.17 -8.13
C HIS A 181 20.19 -5.31 -9.22
N ASP A 182 20.21 -6.45 -9.92
CA ASP A 182 19.31 -6.75 -11.04
C ASP A 182 17.82 -6.80 -10.64
N VAL A 183 17.51 -7.03 -9.35
CA VAL A 183 16.12 -7.01 -8.85
C VAL A 183 15.45 -5.66 -9.06
N PHE A 184 16.24 -4.58 -9.02
CA PHE A 184 15.74 -3.21 -9.18
C PHE A 184 15.44 -2.85 -10.65
N ASP A 185 15.81 -3.70 -11.61
CA ASP A 185 15.37 -3.53 -13.01
C ASP A 185 13.90 -3.94 -13.22
N VAL A 186 13.33 -4.71 -12.29
CA VAL A 186 11.97 -5.27 -12.39
C VAL A 186 11.04 -4.72 -11.31
N MET A 187 11.60 -4.30 -10.17
CA MET A 187 10.85 -3.83 -9.01
C MET A 187 11.43 -2.54 -8.44
N THR A 188 10.56 -1.73 -7.84
CA THR A 188 11.02 -0.51 -7.17
C THR A 188 11.74 -0.85 -5.86
N PRO A 189 12.74 -0.06 -5.44
CA PRO A 189 13.46 -0.31 -4.19
C PRO A 189 12.56 -0.32 -2.96
N GLU A 190 11.48 0.47 -2.97
CA GLU A 190 10.45 0.51 -1.92
C GLU A 190 9.70 -0.82 -1.81
N GLU A 191 9.25 -1.39 -2.93
CA GLU A 191 8.56 -2.69 -2.96
C GLU A 191 9.49 -3.82 -2.52
N VAL A 192 10.78 -3.74 -2.90
CA VAL A 192 11.79 -4.71 -2.46
C VAL A 192 12.00 -4.59 -0.96
N LEU A 193 12.13 -3.39 -0.41
CA LEU A 193 12.28 -3.17 1.03
C LEU A 193 11.08 -3.71 1.81
N GLU A 194 9.85 -3.32 1.44
CA GLU A 194 8.62 -3.79 2.10
C GLU A 194 8.53 -5.32 2.10
N ARG A 195 8.93 -5.95 0.99
CA ARG A 195 8.96 -7.41 0.89
C ARG A 195 10.01 -8.06 1.77
N ILE A 196 11.22 -7.52 1.82
CA ILE A 196 12.28 -8.03 2.71
C ILE A 196 11.78 -7.99 4.15
N LEU A 197 11.18 -6.86 4.58
CA LEU A 197 10.65 -6.70 5.93
C LEU A 197 9.56 -7.72 6.24
N ARG A 198 8.61 -7.91 5.32
CA ARG A 198 7.56 -8.92 5.49
C ARG A 198 8.15 -10.32 5.68
N GLN A 199 9.13 -10.70 4.86
CA GLN A 199 9.74 -12.03 4.97
C GLN A 199 10.51 -12.23 6.27
N VAL A 200 11.38 -11.28 6.64
CA VAL A 200 12.22 -11.45 7.84
C VAL A 200 11.37 -11.51 9.12
N LEU A 201 10.24 -10.79 9.15
CA LEU A 201 9.29 -10.79 10.26
C LEU A 201 8.37 -12.01 10.26
N GLU A 202 8.01 -12.56 9.09
CA GLU A 202 7.23 -13.81 9.00
C GLU A 202 8.08 -15.06 9.29
N GLU A 203 9.36 -15.05 8.94
CA GLU A 203 10.27 -16.18 9.13
C GLU A 203 10.82 -16.28 10.57
N SER A 204 10.71 -15.21 11.35
CA SER A 204 11.27 -15.14 12.70
C SER A 204 10.20 -14.83 13.75
N ASP A 205 9.99 -15.76 14.68
CA ASP A 205 9.24 -15.51 15.92
C ASP A 205 10.05 -14.67 16.94
N ASP A 206 11.28 -14.27 16.60
CA ASP A 206 12.15 -13.52 17.49
C ASP A 206 11.77 -12.05 17.55
N MET A 207 11.40 -11.60 18.76
CA MET A 207 11.07 -10.21 19.06
C MET A 207 12.20 -9.23 18.70
N PHE A 208 13.45 -9.68 18.68
CA PHE A 208 14.60 -8.81 18.39
C PHE A 208 14.80 -8.49 16.89
N VAL A 209 14.08 -9.16 15.98
CA VAL A 209 14.18 -8.85 14.55
C VAL A 209 13.63 -7.46 14.22
N GLY A 210 12.56 -7.04 14.92
CA GLY A 210 12.05 -5.67 14.80
C GLY A 210 13.09 -4.64 15.19
N ASP A 211 13.78 -4.84 16.32
CA ASP A 211 14.85 -3.96 16.80
C ASP A 211 16.02 -3.90 15.80
N MET A 212 16.44 -5.06 15.26
CA MET A 212 17.48 -5.12 14.23
C MET A 212 17.10 -4.30 12.98
N VAL A 213 15.86 -4.44 12.49
CA VAL A 213 15.36 -3.68 11.34
C VAL A 213 15.41 -2.17 11.62
N LEU A 214 14.96 -1.76 12.82
CA LEU A 214 14.99 -0.36 13.24
C LEU A 214 16.43 0.16 13.35
N ASP A 215 17.35 -0.61 13.91
CA ASP A 215 18.76 -0.21 14.03
C ASP A 215 19.44 -0.01 12.67
N LEU A 216 19.05 -0.77 11.64
CA LEU A 216 19.55 -0.62 10.28
C LEU A 216 18.97 0.60 9.57
N LEU A 217 17.67 0.88 9.73
CA LEU A 217 16.96 1.89 8.93
C LEU A 217 16.84 3.25 9.63
N ARG A 218 16.88 3.32 10.97
CA ARG A 218 16.83 4.60 11.71
C ARG A 218 17.92 5.58 11.28
N PRO A 219 19.21 5.18 11.11
CA PRO A 219 20.24 6.10 10.59
C PRO A 219 19.92 6.63 9.19
N PHE A 220 19.27 5.84 8.35
CA PHE A 220 18.81 6.28 7.02
C PHE A 220 17.69 7.32 7.14
N CYS A 221 16.71 7.09 8.02
CA CYS A 221 15.59 7.99 8.24
C CYS A 221 15.99 9.32 8.90
N LEU A 222 17.09 9.36 9.64
CA LEU A 222 17.65 10.57 10.26
C LEU A 222 18.62 11.35 9.36
N ASP A 223 18.94 10.83 8.17
CA ASP A 223 19.95 11.43 7.31
C ASP A 223 19.36 12.53 6.41
N SER A 224 19.61 13.78 6.76
CA SER A 224 19.18 14.97 6.00
C SER A 224 19.77 15.10 4.60
N SER A 225 20.78 14.31 4.23
CA SER A 225 21.25 14.23 2.84
C SER A 225 20.33 13.42 1.92
N VAL A 226 19.44 12.59 2.50
CA VAL A 226 18.42 11.83 1.76
C VAL A 226 17.19 12.70 1.58
N ALA A 227 16.58 12.64 0.40
CA ALA A 227 15.38 13.41 0.12
C ALA A 227 14.23 13.05 1.08
N ILE A 228 13.53 14.06 1.59
CA ILE A 228 12.49 13.92 2.62
C ILE A 228 11.40 12.90 2.26
N HIS A 229 10.97 12.87 0.99
CA HIS A 229 9.93 11.94 0.54
C HIS A 229 10.40 10.48 0.57
N VAL A 230 11.69 10.23 0.36
CA VAL A 230 12.29 8.88 0.45
C VAL A 230 12.37 8.45 1.92
N ARG A 231 12.82 9.35 2.82
CA ARG A 231 12.87 9.11 4.27
C ARG A 231 11.46 8.81 4.81
N LEU A 232 10.49 9.64 4.45
CA LEU A 232 9.08 9.46 4.80
C LEU A 232 8.56 8.11 4.32
N LYS A 233 8.85 7.73 3.08
CA LYS A 233 8.40 6.45 2.52
C LYS A 233 8.94 5.24 3.27
N VAL A 234 10.22 5.29 3.68
CA VAL A 234 10.82 4.22 4.50
C VAL A 234 10.17 4.15 5.89
N LEU A 235 9.90 5.27 6.54
CA LEU A 235 9.18 5.29 7.83
C LEU A 235 7.74 4.77 7.70
N GLU A 236 7.00 5.11 6.64
CA GLU A 236 5.67 4.54 6.38
C GLU A 236 5.72 3.03 6.15
N ILE A 237 6.79 2.52 5.52
CA ILE A 237 7.00 1.08 5.35
C ILE A 237 7.29 0.45 6.72
N LEU A 238 8.11 1.09 7.56
CA LEU A 238 8.40 0.62 8.91
C LEU A 238 7.13 0.58 9.78
N GLU A 239 6.33 1.65 9.80
CA GLU A 239 5.06 1.74 10.55
C GLU A 239 4.11 0.57 10.26
N LYS A 240 4.05 0.14 9.00
CA LYS A 240 3.18 -0.97 8.56
C LYS A 240 3.67 -2.35 8.98
N ASN A 241 4.97 -2.51 9.21
CA ASN A 241 5.60 -3.82 9.39
C ASN A 241 6.13 -4.03 10.82
N VAL A 242 6.57 -2.96 11.51
CA VAL A 242 7.23 -3.02 12.81
C VAL A 242 6.58 -2.00 13.75
N SER A 243 6.50 -2.33 15.04
CA SER A 243 6.10 -1.36 16.07
C SER A 243 7.18 -0.31 16.24
N LEU A 244 6.86 0.95 15.91
CA LEU A 244 7.77 2.07 16.05
C LEU A 244 7.98 2.44 17.53
N SER A 245 9.14 3.00 17.84
CA SER A 245 9.34 3.70 19.12
C SER A 245 8.66 5.07 19.09
N THR A 246 8.45 5.68 20.25
CA THR A 246 7.89 7.04 20.34
C THR A 246 8.68 8.07 19.54
N ASP A 247 10.01 7.92 19.51
CA ASP A 247 10.90 8.82 18.78
C ASP A 247 10.75 8.63 17.26
N ASP A 248 10.59 7.38 16.81
CA ASP A 248 10.38 7.04 15.40
C ASP A 248 8.98 7.47 14.92
N GLU A 249 7.95 7.35 15.77
CA GLU A 249 6.60 7.86 15.51
C GLU A 249 6.59 9.40 15.40
N ASN A 250 7.28 10.08 16.31
CA ASN A 250 7.44 11.53 16.24
C ASN A 250 8.17 11.97 14.96
N LEU A 251 9.24 11.26 14.58
CA LEU A 251 9.96 11.54 13.34
C LEU A 251 9.06 11.36 12.11
N LEU A 252 8.27 10.28 12.06
CA LEU A 252 7.31 10.04 10.98
C LEU A 252 6.31 11.20 10.88
N LEU A 253 5.72 11.61 12.00
CA LEU A 253 4.79 12.74 12.06
C LEU A 253 5.46 14.03 11.59
N LEU A 254 6.69 14.30 12.03
CA LEU A 254 7.45 15.47 11.64
C LEU A 254 7.67 15.53 10.12
N LEU A 255 8.11 14.44 9.51
CA LEU A 255 8.32 14.40 8.05
C LEU A 255 6.99 14.53 7.28
N GLN A 256 5.89 13.94 7.78
CA GLN A 256 4.56 14.13 7.19
C GLN A 256 4.13 15.60 7.22
N VAL A 257 4.26 16.24 8.39
CA VAL A 257 3.93 17.66 8.56
C VAL A 257 4.80 18.54 7.67
N GLN A 258 6.11 18.30 7.64
CA GLN A 258 7.07 19.09 6.88
C GLN A 258 6.82 19.00 5.37
N THR A 259 6.53 17.79 4.85
CA THR A 259 6.19 17.62 3.43
C THR A 259 4.89 18.32 3.03
N LEU A 260 3.92 18.42 3.95
CA LEU A 260 2.68 19.17 3.74
C LEU A 260 2.94 20.69 3.76
N ILE A 261 3.60 21.19 4.80
CA ILE A 261 3.81 22.63 5.00
C ILE A 261 4.67 23.23 3.90
N TRP A 262 5.76 22.57 3.50
CA TRP A 262 6.68 23.11 2.49
C TRP A 262 6.08 23.29 1.09
N SER A 263 4.91 22.71 0.83
CA SER A 263 4.18 22.98 -0.40
C SER A 263 3.63 24.40 -0.48
N GLU A 264 3.27 25.00 0.67
CA GLU A 264 2.65 26.34 0.75
C GLU A 264 3.52 27.37 1.49
N TRP A 265 4.29 26.92 2.50
CA TRP A 265 5.18 27.74 3.31
C TRP A 265 6.60 27.16 3.32
N PRO A 266 7.35 27.30 2.22
CA PRO A 266 8.72 26.78 2.11
C PRO A 266 9.71 27.49 3.04
N ASP A 267 9.35 28.65 3.56
CA ASP A 267 10.11 29.43 4.54
C ASP A 267 9.85 29.00 6.00
N TYR A 268 8.91 28.09 6.24
CA TYR A 268 8.62 27.57 7.57
C TYR A 268 9.62 26.44 7.91
N GLU A 269 10.54 26.74 8.82
CA GLU A 269 11.56 25.80 9.28
C GLU A 269 11.05 25.00 10.49
N LEU A 270 11.05 23.67 10.37
CA LEU A 270 10.83 22.74 11.46
C LEU A 270 12.14 22.00 11.75
N ASP A 271 12.61 22.08 13.00
CA ASP A 271 13.80 21.35 13.43
C ASP A 271 13.50 19.85 13.48
N GLU A 272 14.41 19.02 12.96
CA GLU A 272 14.30 17.55 12.95
C GLU A 272 14.29 16.95 14.37
N CYS A 273 14.70 17.71 15.39
CA CYS A 273 14.63 17.34 16.80
C CYS A 273 13.37 17.84 17.53
N THR A 274 12.41 18.45 16.82
CA THR A 274 11.18 18.96 17.43
C THR A 274 10.27 17.80 17.84
N GLU A 275 9.85 17.78 19.11
CA GLU A 275 8.76 16.93 19.57
C GLU A 275 7.41 17.58 19.19
N LEU A 276 6.64 16.93 18.31
CA LEU A 276 5.32 17.39 17.87
C LEU A 276 4.22 16.92 18.84
N ASP A 277 4.29 17.41 20.08
CA ASP A 277 3.22 17.21 21.05
C ASP A 277 1.94 18.00 20.70
N ALA A 278 0.88 17.84 21.50
CA ALA A 278 -0.40 18.50 21.25
C ALA A 278 -0.28 20.04 21.26
N ASP A 279 0.50 20.61 22.18
CA ASP A 279 0.67 22.05 22.34
C ASP A 279 1.47 22.66 21.18
N THR A 280 2.55 22.01 20.77
CA THR A 280 3.40 22.44 19.65
C THR A 280 2.63 22.38 18.34
N ARG A 281 1.84 21.32 18.13
CA ARG A 281 0.98 21.20 16.94
C ARG A 281 -0.12 22.25 16.92
N GLN A 282 -0.74 22.55 18.06
CA GLN A 282 -1.72 23.64 18.17
C GLN A 282 -1.09 24.99 17.85
N ALA A 283 0.05 25.33 18.46
CA ALA A 283 0.74 26.59 18.22
C ALA A 283 1.14 26.78 16.75
N MET A 284 1.65 25.71 16.12
CA MET A 284 1.96 25.71 14.69
C MET A 284 0.72 25.93 13.83
N PHE A 285 -0.38 25.24 14.13
CA PHE A 285 -1.64 25.43 13.41
C PHE A 285 -2.14 26.88 13.53
N ASP A 286 -2.12 27.46 14.72
CA ASP A 286 -2.56 28.83 14.98
C ASP A 286 -1.70 29.86 14.23
N GLU A 287 -0.37 29.68 14.21
CA GLU A 287 0.54 30.54 13.46
C GLU A 287 0.27 30.48 11.96
N LEU A 288 0.18 29.27 11.40
CA LEU A 288 -0.01 29.07 9.96
C LEU A 288 -1.41 29.53 9.51
N LEU A 289 -2.45 29.35 10.34
CA LEU A 289 -3.79 29.85 10.06
C LEU A 289 -3.83 31.37 9.98
N GLN A 290 -3.07 32.08 10.82
CA GLN A 290 -2.96 33.55 10.76
C GLN A 290 -2.24 34.02 9.49
N ARG A 291 -1.31 33.22 8.97
CA ARG A 291 -0.57 33.51 7.72
C ARG A 291 -1.31 33.08 6.46
N CYS A 292 -2.34 32.25 6.59
CA CYS A 292 -3.03 31.63 5.46
C CYS A 292 -4.03 32.58 4.80
N THR A 293 -3.86 32.80 3.50
CA THR A 293 -4.78 33.61 2.69
C THR A 293 -5.18 32.94 1.36
N THR A 294 -4.70 31.72 1.11
CA THR A 294 -4.91 31.00 -0.14
C THR A 294 -5.77 29.76 0.08
N LEU A 295 -6.57 29.40 -0.93
CA LEU A 295 -7.35 28.16 -0.94
C LEU A 295 -6.48 26.94 -0.66
N SER A 296 -5.32 26.85 -1.32
CA SER A 296 -4.38 25.75 -1.18
C SER A 296 -3.82 25.63 0.24
N GLY A 297 -3.48 26.77 0.88
CA GLY A 297 -3.07 26.83 2.27
C GLY A 297 -4.13 26.28 3.23
N PHE A 298 -5.40 26.66 3.06
CA PHE A 298 -6.49 26.14 3.89
C PHE A 298 -6.67 24.63 3.75
N VAL A 299 -6.53 24.09 2.54
CA VAL A 299 -6.56 22.64 2.30
C VAL A 299 -5.38 21.94 2.96
N VAL A 300 -4.17 22.53 2.92
CA VAL A 300 -2.98 21.98 3.61
C VAL A 300 -3.18 22.00 5.13
N LEU A 301 -3.72 23.06 5.71
CA LEU A 301 -4.06 23.11 7.15
C LEU A 301 -5.10 22.06 7.53
N GLY A 302 -6.08 21.82 6.67
CA GLY A 302 -7.04 20.74 6.86
C GLY A 302 -6.41 19.35 6.86
N LYS A 303 -5.35 19.13 6.07
CA LYS A 303 -4.56 17.89 6.12
C LYS A 303 -3.68 17.83 7.35
N LEU A 304 -3.12 18.97 7.78
CA LEU A 304 -2.32 19.08 9.00
C LEU A 304 -3.11 18.64 10.24
N LEU A 305 -4.38 19.04 10.35
CA LEU A 305 -5.28 18.59 11.42
C LEU A 305 -5.63 17.08 11.37
N GLN A 306 -5.30 16.40 10.27
CA GLN A 306 -5.47 14.96 10.10
C GLN A 306 -4.18 14.17 10.35
N CYS A 307 -3.06 14.85 10.58
CA CYS A 307 -1.78 14.23 10.88
C CYS A 307 -1.70 13.90 12.37
N GLY A 308 -1.44 12.62 12.67
CA GLY A 308 -1.34 12.13 14.05
C GLY A 308 -2.69 12.11 14.77
N GLU A 309 -2.64 12.15 16.10
CA GLU A 309 -3.84 12.19 16.94
C GLU A 309 -4.55 13.55 16.85
N PRO A 310 -5.90 13.60 16.89
CA PRO A 310 -6.63 14.86 16.93
C PRO A 310 -6.14 15.78 18.06
N LEU A 311 -6.05 17.09 17.79
CA LEU A 311 -5.68 18.07 18.83
C LEU A 311 -6.72 18.07 19.95
N ASP A 312 -6.31 18.30 21.20
CA ASP A 312 -7.25 18.36 22.34
C ASP A 312 -8.34 19.43 22.12
N SER A 313 -7.98 20.54 21.49
CA SER A 313 -8.87 21.63 21.10
C SER A 313 -9.97 21.22 20.11
N THR A 314 -9.83 20.11 19.38
CA THR A 314 -10.88 19.58 18.49
C THR A 314 -12.13 19.12 19.24
N SER A 315 -12.00 18.83 20.54
CA SER A 315 -13.12 18.46 21.41
C SER A 315 -13.80 19.65 22.08
N GLU A 316 -13.28 20.87 21.88
CA GLU A 316 -13.87 22.08 22.45
C GLU A 316 -15.26 22.35 21.85
N LEU A 317 -16.20 22.68 22.74
CA LEU A 317 -17.58 23.03 22.35
C LEU A 317 -17.67 24.46 21.80
N ASP A 318 -16.71 25.31 22.16
CA ASP A 318 -16.63 26.71 21.77
C ASP A 318 -16.09 26.82 20.33
N PRO A 319 -16.91 27.30 19.36
CA PRO A 319 -16.49 27.43 17.97
C PRO A 319 -15.30 28.38 17.76
N GLU A 320 -15.05 29.29 18.71
CA GLU A 320 -13.89 30.20 18.62
C GLU A 320 -12.57 29.53 19.02
N LYS A 321 -12.61 28.35 19.64
CA LYS A 321 -11.42 27.61 20.10
C LYS A 321 -11.17 26.33 19.33
N ASN A 322 -12.19 25.82 18.63
CA ASN A 322 -12.07 24.60 17.85
C ASN A 322 -11.29 24.89 16.54
N PRO A 323 -10.24 24.12 16.22
CA PRO A 323 -9.36 24.41 15.09
C PRO A 323 -10.07 24.20 13.74
N TRP A 324 -11.00 23.26 13.63
CA TRP A 324 -11.76 23.03 12.40
C TRP A 324 -12.74 24.16 12.11
N THR A 325 -13.43 24.67 13.13
CA THR A 325 -14.36 25.81 12.98
C THR A 325 -13.61 27.09 12.66
N GLN A 326 -12.46 27.33 13.30
CA GLN A 326 -11.58 28.46 12.98
C GLN A 326 -11.08 28.35 11.53
N LEU A 327 -10.61 27.18 11.09
CA LEU A 327 -10.12 26.96 9.73
C LEU A 327 -11.18 27.26 8.68
N ILE A 328 -12.34 26.60 8.80
CA ILE A 328 -13.43 26.70 7.83
C ILE A 328 -14.04 28.11 7.88
N GLY A 329 -14.21 28.67 9.08
CA GLY A 329 -14.69 30.03 9.27
C GLY A 329 -13.76 31.06 8.62
N HIS A 330 -12.44 30.96 8.84
CA HIS A 330 -11.46 31.86 8.23
C HIS A 330 -11.44 31.73 6.71
N MET A 331 -11.48 30.49 6.20
CA MET A 331 -11.57 30.24 4.77
C MET A 331 -12.82 30.88 4.16
N LEU A 332 -13.99 30.70 4.77
CA LEU A 332 -15.23 31.32 4.33
C LEU A 332 -15.19 32.84 4.49
N LEU A 333 -14.42 33.42 5.40
CA LEU A 333 -14.29 34.89 5.47
C LEU A 333 -13.46 35.47 4.33
N VAL A 334 -12.40 34.76 3.90
CA VAL A 334 -11.43 35.26 2.91
C VAL A 334 -11.81 34.91 1.48
N CYS A 335 -12.47 33.76 1.28
CA CYS A 335 -12.73 33.18 -0.02
C CYS A 335 -14.23 33.22 -0.39
N ASP A 336 -14.52 33.48 -1.68
CA ASP A 336 -15.88 33.71 -2.20
C ASP A 336 -16.22 32.90 -3.46
N GLY A 337 -15.25 32.20 -4.05
CA GLY A 337 -15.44 31.42 -5.27
C GLY A 337 -16.22 30.12 -5.04
N SER A 338 -16.85 29.59 -6.09
CA SER A 338 -17.54 28.29 -6.00
C SER A 338 -16.59 27.15 -5.64
N SER A 339 -15.36 27.17 -6.17
CA SER A 339 -14.30 26.23 -5.82
C SER A 339 -13.91 26.30 -4.35
N ASP A 340 -14.03 27.48 -3.74
CA ASP A 340 -13.69 27.70 -2.35
C ASP A 340 -14.78 27.10 -1.45
N LEU A 341 -16.05 27.25 -1.84
CA LEU A 341 -17.16 26.61 -1.13
C LEU A 341 -17.10 25.08 -1.21
N ASP A 342 -16.71 24.52 -2.37
CA ASP A 342 -16.48 23.07 -2.54
C ASP A 342 -15.40 22.54 -1.59
N ALA A 343 -14.30 23.30 -1.43
CA ALA A 343 -13.21 22.94 -0.54
C ALA A 343 -13.58 23.15 0.93
N ALA A 344 -14.28 24.24 1.29
CA ALA A 344 -14.78 24.46 2.64
C ALA A 344 -15.73 23.35 3.08
N GLU A 345 -16.58 22.88 2.17
CA GLU A 345 -17.43 21.73 2.41
C GLU A 345 -16.62 20.45 2.60
N SER A 346 -15.65 20.19 1.73
CA SER A 346 -14.79 19.01 1.83
C SER A 346 -14.05 18.96 3.17
N LEU A 347 -13.58 20.12 3.64
CA LEU A 347 -12.97 20.29 4.98
C LEU A 347 -13.97 20.03 6.09
N PHE A 348 -15.21 20.53 5.98
CA PHE A 348 -16.26 20.26 6.96
C PHE A 348 -16.57 18.76 7.07
N LEU A 349 -16.73 18.06 5.95
CA LEU A 349 -16.98 16.62 5.94
C LEU A 349 -15.80 15.82 6.53
N ALA A 350 -14.56 16.26 6.26
CA ALA A 350 -13.38 15.69 6.91
C ALA A 350 -13.42 15.91 8.43
N ALA A 351 -13.76 17.11 8.89
CA ALA A 351 -13.87 17.41 10.32
C ALA A 351 -14.90 16.51 11.03
N ILE A 352 -16.09 16.33 10.43
CA ILE A 352 -17.12 15.43 10.96
C ILE A 352 -16.59 13.99 11.09
N LYS A 353 -15.92 13.49 10.05
CA LYS A 353 -15.36 12.13 10.05
C LYS A 353 -14.26 11.93 11.09
N ASN A 354 -13.42 12.94 11.32
CA ASN A 354 -12.21 12.81 12.13
C ASN A 354 -12.43 13.07 13.62
N CYS A 355 -13.32 13.99 14.01
CA CYS A 355 -13.44 14.42 15.40
C CYS A 355 -14.88 14.57 15.92
N ASN A 356 -15.91 14.21 15.14
CA ASN A 356 -17.32 14.33 15.54
C ASN A 356 -17.64 15.71 16.15
N LEU A 357 -17.52 16.78 15.35
CA LEU A 357 -17.77 18.16 15.79
C LEU A 357 -19.09 18.30 16.56
N SER A 358 -19.08 19.12 17.61
CA SER A 358 -20.29 19.42 18.39
C SER A 358 -21.37 20.10 17.56
N LEU A 359 -22.61 20.07 18.05
CA LEU A 359 -23.72 20.76 17.40
C LEU A 359 -23.46 22.27 17.33
N GLU A 360 -22.89 22.87 18.37
CA GLU A 360 -22.55 24.30 18.42
C GLU A 360 -21.54 24.67 17.34
N CYS A 361 -20.48 23.88 17.18
CA CYS A 361 -19.46 24.04 16.15
C CYS A 361 -20.07 23.93 14.74
N CYS A 362 -20.90 22.91 14.52
CA CYS A 362 -21.58 22.73 13.24
C CYS A 362 -22.54 23.88 12.91
N ARG A 363 -23.28 24.40 13.91
CA ARG A 363 -24.19 25.54 13.71
C ARG A 363 -23.44 26.83 13.39
N TYR A 364 -22.27 27.05 14.00
CA TYR A 364 -21.42 28.18 13.63
C TYR A 364 -21.02 28.11 12.15
N ILE A 365 -20.51 26.96 11.69
CA ILE A 365 -20.14 26.76 10.28
C ILE A 365 -21.36 26.89 9.36
N PHE A 366 -22.53 26.39 9.78
CA PHE A 366 -23.79 26.58 9.05
C PHE A 366 -24.11 28.06 8.83
N CYS A 367 -24.00 28.88 9.88
CA CYS A 367 -24.22 30.32 9.76
C CYS A 367 -23.22 30.99 8.81
N GLU A 368 -21.96 30.55 8.76
CA GLU A 368 -20.98 31.07 7.80
C GLU A 368 -21.34 30.69 6.34
N PHE A 369 -21.75 29.44 6.09
CA PHE A 369 -22.26 29.03 4.76
C PHE A 369 -23.54 29.77 4.39
N GLU A 370 -24.44 30.03 5.35
CA GLU A 370 -25.67 30.77 5.14
C GLU A 370 -25.39 32.19 4.63
N LYS A 371 -24.35 32.87 5.14
CA LYS A 371 -23.92 34.19 4.64
C LYS A 371 -23.46 34.17 3.19
N LYS A 372 -22.92 33.04 2.72
CA LYS A 372 -22.52 32.83 1.31
C LYS A 372 -23.70 32.53 0.39
N ASN A 373 -24.87 32.26 0.96
CA ASN A 373 -26.13 32.05 0.24
C ASN A 373 -26.02 30.95 -0.85
N SER A 374 -25.28 29.87 -0.57
CA SER A 374 -25.12 28.76 -1.50
C SER A 374 -25.88 27.53 -1.03
N LEU A 375 -27.00 27.25 -1.69
CA LEU A 375 -27.94 26.19 -1.30
C LEU A 375 -27.32 24.78 -1.44
N ILE A 376 -26.64 24.51 -2.56
CA ILE A 376 -26.05 23.19 -2.83
C ILE A 376 -25.05 22.78 -1.74
N HIS A 377 -24.13 23.67 -1.35
CA HIS A 377 -23.11 23.38 -0.34
C HIS A 377 -23.73 23.18 1.04
N ILE A 378 -24.76 23.95 1.40
CA ILE A 378 -25.49 23.74 2.67
C ILE A 378 -26.14 22.35 2.69
N LEU A 379 -26.81 21.97 1.61
CA LEU A 379 -27.49 20.67 1.55
C LEU A 379 -26.47 19.52 1.55
N ARG A 380 -25.39 19.62 0.78
CA ARG A 380 -24.36 18.58 0.64
C ARG A 380 -23.51 18.43 1.91
N ALA A 381 -23.23 19.52 2.62
CA ALA A 381 -22.52 19.50 3.91
C ALA A 381 -23.40 18.99 5.07
N PHE A 382 -24.54 19.66 5.33
CA PHE A 382 -25.22 19.52 6.62
C PHE A 382 -26.16 18.32 6.70
N LEU A 383 -26.68 17.83 5.56
CA LEU A 383 -27.44 16.59 5.54
C LEU A 383 -26.57 15.35 5.80
N GLN A 384 -25.25 15.46 5.68
CA GLN A 384 -24.34 14.35 5.99
C GLN A 384 -24.08 14.20 7.50
N THR A 385 -24.39 15.23 8.29
CA THR A 385 -24.29 15.15 9.76
C THR A 385 -25.35 14.22 10.34
N ASP A 386 -25.17 13.82 11.60
CA ASP A 386 -26.17 13.03 12.36
C ASP A 386 -27.16 13.92 13.15
N TYR A 387 -27.02 15.25 13.05
CA TYR A 387 -27.82 16.20 13.81
C TYR A 387 -29.12 16.58 13.10
N VAL A 388 -30.23 16.04 13.60
CA VAL A 388 -31.59 16.35 13.10
C VAL A 388 -31.89 17.85 13.13
N GLN A 389 -31.32 18.60 14.08
CA GLN A 389 -31.46 20.06 14.15
C GLN A 389 -30.87 20.74 12.92
N LEU A 390 -29.69 20.32 12.46
CA LEU A 390 -29.05 20.87 11.28
C LEU A 390 -29.77 20.47 9.99
N HIS A 391 -30.34 19.26 9.94
CA HIS A 391 -31.20 18.86 8.82
C HIS A 391 -32.40 19.79 8.72
N ASN A 392 -33.07 20.07 9.84
CA ASN A 392 -34.19 21.01 9.89
C ASN A 392 -33.77 22.43 9.50
N ASP A 393 -32.62 22.91 9.96
CA ASP A 393 -32.08 24.24 9.62
C ASP A 393 -31.77 24.34 8.11
N ALA A 394 -31.17 23.29 7.51
CA ALA A 394 -30.91 23.21 6.07
C ALA A 394 -32.20 23.20 5.24
N ILE A 395 -33.22 22.47 5.68
CA ILE A 395 -34.54 22.46 5.02
C ILE A 395 -35.26 23.81 5.18
N ALA A 396 -35.14 24.45 6.34
CA ALA A 396 -35.69 25.78 6.56
C ALA A 396 -35.00 26.83 5.68
N PHE A 397 -33.71 26.68 5.41
CA PHE A 397 -32.98 27.48 4.43
C PHE A 397 -33.51 27.23 3.00
N LEU A 398 -33.68 25.97 2.61
CA LEU A 398 -34.28 25.60 1.32
C LEU A 398 -35.68 26.19 1.12
N ARG A 399 -36.55 26.17 2.14
CA ARG A 399 -37.91 26.74 2.09
C ARG A 399 -37.93 28.24 1.82
N ARG A 400 -36.86 28.97 2.17
CA ARG A 400 -36.73 30.40 1.91
C ARG A 400 -36.40 30.70 0.45
N SER A 401 -35.91 29.72 -0.30
CA SER A 401 -35.62 29.88 -1.73
C SER A 401 -36.91 29.79 -2.55
N GLU A 402 -37.22 30.84 -3.32
CA GLU A 402 -38.43 30.90 -4.16
C GLU A 402 -38.36 29.97 -5.39
N LYS A 403 -37.15 29.70 -5.90
CA LYS A 403 -36.91 28.83 -7.07
C LYS A 403 -35.57 28.12 -6.92
N VAL A 404 -35.56 26.84 -7.25
CA VAL A 404 -34.35 26.01 -7.28
C VAL A 404 -34.09 25.62 -8.73
N SER A 405 -32.85 25.80 -9.15
CA SER A 405 -32.34 25.40 -10.47
C SER A 405 -31.64 24.04 -10.40
N GLU A 406 -31.32 23.45 -11.55
CA GLU A 406 -30.54 22.20 -11.62
C GLU A 406 -29.10 22.35 -11.08
N CYS A 407 -28.61 23.57 -10.84
CA CYS A 407 -27.30 23.81 -10.24
C CYS A 407 -27.31 23.84 -8.71
N ASP A 408 -28.51 23.83 -8.09
CA ASP A 408 -28.68 24.02 -6.64
C ASP A 408 -28.83 22.71 -5.86
N TYR A 409 -28.91 21.58 -6.57
CA TYR A 409 -28.96 20.24 -6.00
C TYR A 409 -28.30 19.23 -6.93
N ASP A 410 -27.86 18.11 -6.37
CA ASP A 410 -27.34 16.98 -7.14
C ASP A 410 -27.99 15.67 -6.66
N GLU A 411 -27.63 14.57 -7.32
CA GLU A 411 -28.11 13.23 -6.96
C GLU A 411 -27.69 12.83 -5.54
N THR A 412 -26.55 13.31 -5.03
CA THR A 412 -26.06 12.98 -3.70
C THR A 412 -26.97 13.55 -2.61
N VAL A 413 -27.40 14.80 -2.78
CA VAL A 413 -28.36 15.48 -1.90
C VAL A 413 -29.71 14.77 -1.92
N VAL A 414 -30.22 14.44 -3.12
CA VAL A 414 -31.51 13.76 -3.26
C VAL A 414 -31.48 12.37 -2.60
N ASN A 415 -30.43 11.59 -2.84
CA ASN A 415 -30.26 10.28 -2.21
C ASN A 415 -30.16 10.40 -0.68
N ARG A 416 -29.44 11.41 -0.17
CA ARG A 416 -29.32 11.62 1.28
C ARG A 416 -30.65 11.99 1.92
N ILE A 417 -31.46 12.86 1.31
CA ILE A 417 -32.81 13.20 1.79
C ILE A 417 -33.69 11.95 1.93
N LEU A 418 -33.61 11.03 0.95
CA LEU A 418 -34.35 9.78 0.96
C LEU A 418 -33.85 8.80 2.01
N GLN A 419 -32.53 8.69 2.20
CA GLN A 419 -31.92 7.89 3.26
C GLN A 419 -32.34 8.36 4.65
N LEU A 420 -32.43 9.69 4.86
CA LEU A 420 -32.91 10.31 6.10
C LEU A 420 -34.44 10.25 6.27
N ARG A 421 -35.18 9.73 5.27
CA ARG A 421 -36.65 9.64 5.26
C ARG A 421 -37.36 10.99 5.43
N MET A 422 -36.76 12.06 4.92
CA MET A 422 -37.26 13.44 5.05
C MET A 422 -38.17 13.88 3.90
N LEU A 423 -38.70 12.93 3.12
CA LEU A 423 -39.61 13.23 2.01
C LEU A 423 -40.84 14.07 2.43
N PRO A 424 -41.47 13.86 3.61
CA PRO A 424 -42.57 14.71 4.05
C PRO A 424 -42.17 16.17 4.24
N ASP A 425 -40.96 16.43 4.75
CA ASP A 425 -40.45 17.78 4.98
C ASP A 425 -40.18 18.55 3.67
N MET A 426 -40.01 17.80 2.57
CA MET A 426 -39.76 18.34 1.23
C MET A 426 -41.02 18.82 0.53
N VAL A 427 -42.23 18.40 0.91
CA VAL A 427 -43.47 18.73 0.17
C VAL A 427 -43.69 20.24 0.02
N SER A 428 -43.32 21.01 1.04
CA SER A 428 -43.43 22.47 1.03
C SER A 428 -42.20 23.18 0.44
N THR A 429 -41.34 22.45 -0.29
CA THR A 429 -40.08 22.94 -0.83
C THR A 429 -40.05 22.79 -2.36
N PRO A 430 -39.26 23.64 -3.06
CA PRO A 430 -39.06 23.50 -4.49
C PRO A 430 -38.35 22.20 -4.92
N LEU A 431 -37.69 21.48 -3.99
CA LEU A 431 -37.03 20.19 -4.28
C LEU A 431 -37.97 18.98 -4.28
N TYR A 432 -39.24 19.12 -3.88
CA TYR A 432 -40.16 17.99 -3.86
C TYR A 432 -40.26 17.28 -5.21
N GLN A 433 -40.49 18.04 -6.28
CA GLN A 433 -40.67 17.50 -7.61
C GLN A 433 -39.40 16.77 -8.14
N PRO A 434 -38.19 17.36 -8.05
CA PRO A 434 -36.94 16.66 -8.37
C PRO A 434 -36.74 15.35 -7.60
N VAL A 435 -37.02 15.32 -6.29
CA VAL A 435 -36.87 14.10 -5.47
C VAL A 435 -37.85 13.00 -5.92
N ILE A 436 -39.08 13.37 -6.26
CA ILE A 436 -40.08 12.43 -6.79
C ILE A 436 -39.68 11.91 -8.17
N GLU A 437 -39.18 12.78 -9.06
CA GLU A 437 -38.69 12.38 -10.38
C GLU A 437 -37.52 11.40 -10.28
N HIS A 438 -36.59 11.63 -9.35
CA HIS A 438 -35.46 10.73 -9.08
C HIS A 438 -35.90 9.36 -8.55
N LEU A 439 -36.82 9.34 -7.58
CA LEU A 439 -37.45 8.11 -7.08
C LEU A 439 -38.14 7.33 -8.21
N ILE A 440 -38.76 8.04 -9.14
CA ILE A 440 -39.45 7.45 -10.29
C ILE A 440 -38.47 6.94 -11.34
N ALA A 441 -37.37 7.63 -11.58
CA ALA A 441 -36.34 7.23 -12.53
C ALA A 441 -35.62 5.94 -12.09
N ASN A 442 -35.36 5.80 -10.78
CA ASN A 442 -34.62 4.67 -10.21
C ASN A 442 -35.49 3.50 -9.73
N ARG A 443 -36.65 3.32 -10.36
CA ARG A 443 -37.56 2.19 -10.07
C ARG A 443 -36.88 0.86 -10.32
N GLY A 444 -36.82 0.04 -9.27
CA GLY A 444 -36.24 -1.31 -9.34
C GLY A 444 -34.79 -1.40 -8.86
N SER A 445 -34.22 -0.31 -8.32
CA SER A 445 -33.00 -0.42 -7.52
C SER A 445 -33.23 -1.33 -6.30
N THR A 446 -32.21 -2.10 -5.94
CA THR A 446 -32.20 -2.95 -4.74
C THR A 446 -32.00 -2.15 -3.45
N GLU A 447 -31.72 -0.86 -3.57
CA GLU A 447 -31.47 0.03 -2.44
C GLU A 447 -32.78 0.45 -1.76
N LYS A 448 -32.89 0.17 -0.46
CA LYS A 448 -34.11 0.41 0.33
C LYS A 448 -34.60 1.86 0.30
N HIS A 449 -33.68 2.83 0.31
CA HIS A 449 -34.02 4.26 0.32
C HIS A 449 -34.66 4.75 -0.99
N LEU A 450 -34.52 4.00 -2.09
CA LEU A 450 -35.18 4.27 -3.38
C LEU A 450 -36.51 3.50 -3.52
N SER A 451 -36.95 2.79 -2.47
CA SER A 451 -38.22 2.08 -2.47
C SER A 451 -39.39 3.05 -2.47
N ILE A 452 -40.18 3.00 -3.55
CA ILE A 452 -41.41 3.77 -3.68
C ILE A 452 -42.39 3.42 -2.55
N GLU A 453 -42.43 2.17 -2.10
CA GLU A 453 -43.30 1.75 -1.01
C GLU A 453 -42.90 2.36 0.33
N GLU A 454 -41.59 2.46 0.62
CA GLU A 454 -41.11 3.14 1.82
C GLU A 454 -41.38 4.65 1.78
N ALA A 455 -41.22 5.28 0.62
CA ALA A 455 -41.55 6.69 0.40
C ALA A 455 -43.05 6.98 0.61
N ILE A 456 -43.93 6.12 0.08
CA ILE A 456 -45.39 6.22 0.29
C ILE A 456 -45.74 6.03 1.77
N ARG A 457 -45.09 5.08 2.45
CA ARG A 457 -45.29 4.84 3.88
C ARG A 457 -44.91 6.07 4.70
N SER A 458 -43.74 6.65 4.45
CA SER A 458 -43.26 7.88 5.10
C SER A 458 -44.23 9.05 4.92
N LEU A 459 -44.73 9.30 3.71
CA LEU A 459 -45.74 10.35 3.45
C LEU A 459 -47.07 10.07 4.16
N THR A 460 -47.47 8.81 4.23
CA THR A 460 -48.73 8.42 4.87
C THR A 460 -48.65 8.54 6.39
N ASP A 461 -47.54 8.14 6.99
CA ASP A 461 -47.26 8.29 8.42
C ASP A 461 -47.23 9.77 8.83
N ALA A 462 -46.81 10.66 7.93
CA ALA A 462 -46.86 12.11 8.09
C ALA A 462 -48.25 12.74 7.80
N ASN A 463 -49.30 11.94 7.58
CA ASN A 463 -50.66 12.38 7.22
C ASN A 463 -50.80 13.11 5.86
N MET A 464 -49.84 12.93 4.94
CA MET A 464 -49.81 13.54 3.61
C MET A 464 -50.42 12.61 2.54
N LEU A 465 -51.70 12.28 2.73
CA LEU A 465 -52.44 11.32 1.88
C LEU A 465 -52.55 11.74 0.41
N PRO A 466 -52.81 13.02 0.06
CA PRO A 466 -52.85 13.45 -1.34
C PRO A 466 -51.51 13.26 -2.07
N GLU A 467 -50.41 13.54 -1.39
CA GLU A 467 -49.04 13.45 -1.91
C GLU A 467 -48.63 12.00 -2.11
N ALA A 468 -48.87 11.15 -1.10
CA ALA A 468 -48.67 9.70 -1.18
C ALA A 468 -49.48 9.08 -2.34
N GLY A 469 -50.73 9.51 -2.49
CA GLY A 469 -51.61 9.11 -3.58
C GLY A 469 -51.14 9.55 -4.96
N THR A 470 -50.55 10.74 -5.05
CA THR A 470 -50.01 11.28 -6.31
C THR A 470 -48.77 10.50 -6.74
N LEU A 471 -47.86 10.20 -5.80
CA LEU A 471 -46.71 9.34 -6.05
C LEU A 471 -47.13 7.93 -6.51
N LEU A 472 -48.17 7.34 -5.92
CA LEU A 472 -48.75 6.05 -6.35
C LEU A 472 -49.29 6.07 -7.79
N LEU A 473 -49.97 7.16 -8.16
CA LEU A 473 -50.55 7.27 -9.50
C LEU A 473 -49.47 7.51 -10.56
N GLN A 474 -48.45 8.31 -10.24
CA GLN A 474 -47.26 8.52 -11.06
C GLN A 474 -46.41 7.24 -11.15
N SER A 475 -46.31 6.48 -10.05
CA SER A 475 -45.64 5.16 -10.02
C SER A 475 -46.35 4.12 -10.90
N SER A 476 -47.67 4.22 -11.03
CA SER A 476 -48.46 3.31 -11.86
C SER A 476 -48.51 3.71 -13.35
N ARG A 477 -47.73 4.72 -13.79
CA ARG A 477 -47.76 5.32 -15.14
C ARG A 477 -49.17 5.77 -15.57
N THR A 478 -49.97 6.23 -14.61
CA THR A 478 -51.32 6.76 -14.89
C THR A 478 -51.19 8.07 -15.67
N HIS A 479 -51.99 8.25 -16.72
CA HIS A 479 -51.94 9.48 -17.53
C HIS A 479 -52.18 10.72 -16.64
N PRO A 480 -51.43 11.84 -16.80
CA PRO A 480 -51.55 13.03 -15.94
C PRO A 480 -52.98 13.58 -15.81
N ALA A 481 -53.77 13.52 -16.88
CA ALA A 481 -55.18 13.93 -16.89
C ALA A 481 -56.09 13.13 -15.94
N MET A 482 -55.67 11.93 -15.51
CA MET A 482 -56.39 11.05 -14.58
C MET A 482 -55.90 11.19 -13.13
N CYS A 483 -54.82 11.96 -12.90
CA CYS A 483 -54.24 12.21 -11.59
C CYS A 483 -54.95 13.37 -10.88
N THR A 484 -56.25 13.21 -10.61
CA THR A 484 -57.04 14.19 -9.84
C THR A 484 -56.84 14.01 -8.34
N PHE A 485 -57.06 15.06 -7.55
CA PHE A 485 -56.98 15.01 -6.08
C PHE A 485 -57.79 13.85 -5.47
N ASN A 486 -59.04 13.67 -5.93
CA ASN A 486 -59.89 12.57 -5.48
C ASN A 486 -59.36 11.19 -5.89
N ALA A 487 -58.72 11.07 -7.05
CA ALA A 487 -58.08 9.83 -7.48
C ALA A 487 -56.86 9.51 -6.59
N ALA A 488 -56.02 10.50 -6.29
CA ALA A 488 -54.86 10.35 -5.43
C ALA A 488 -55.25 9.90 -4.01
N VAL A 489 -56.19 10.60 -3.37
CA VAL A 489 -56.65 10.25 -2.01
C VAL A 489 -57.28 8.85 -1.96
N ASN A 490 -58.05 8.47 -2.99
CA ASN A 490 -58.63 7.13 -3.06
C ASN A 490 -57.58 6.04 -3.31
N ALA A 491 -56.54 6.33 -4.10
CA ALA A 491 -55.41 5.41 -4.31
C ALA A 491 -54.63 5.16 -3.01
N ALA A 492 -54.27 6.22 -2.29
CA ALA A 492 -53.59 6.12 -0.99
C ALA A 492 -54.43 5.33 0.04
N ARG A 493 -55.74 5.60 0.14
CA ARG A 493 -56.65 4.85 1.04
C ARG A 493 -56.77 3.37 0.68
N ARG A 494 -56.74 3.02 -0.61
CA ARG A 494 -56.76 1.61 -1.05
C ARG A 494 -55.45 0.92 -0.72
N TRP A 495 -54.32 1.58 -0.92
CA TRP A 495 -53.00 1.07 -0.56
C TRP A 495 -52.91 0.78 0.94
N LEU A 496 -53.32 1.73 1.80
CA LEU A 496 -53.36 1.54 3.26
C LEU A 496 -54.20 0.34 3.71
N ARG A 497 -55.34 0.10 3.03
CA ARG A 497 -56.20 -1.06 3.32
C ARG A 497 -55.55 -2.37 2.88
N GLY A 498 -54.80 -2.35 1.77
CA GLY A 498 -54.06 -3.51 1.28
C GLY A 498 -52.89 -3.89 2.18
N THR A 499 -52.10 -2.91 2.64
CA THR A 499 -50.94 -3.15 3.52
C THR A 499 -51.33 -3.54 4.94
N ALA A 500 -52.50 -3.12 5.44
CA ALA A 500 -53.04 -3.57 6.74
C ALA A 500 -53.59 -5.01 6.72
N SER A 501 -53.59 -5.67 5.54
CA SER A 501 -54.14 -7.01 5.32
C SER A 501 -53.06 -8.08 5.12
N GLU A 502 -51.78 -7.72 5.16
CA GLU A 502 -50.66 -8.67 5.16
C GLU A 502 -50.19 -8.92 6.60
N PRO A 503 -50.05 -10.19 7.04
CA PRO A 503 -49.78 -10.56 8.43
C PRO A 503 -48.37 -10.23 8.93
#